data_AF-A0A9W8Y0C3-F1
#
_entry.id   AF-A0A9W8Y0C3-F1
#
_cell.length_a   1.000
_cell.length_b   1.000
_cell.length_c   1.000
_cell.angle_alpha   90.00
_cell.angle_beta   90.00
_cell.angle_gamma   90.00
#
_symmetry.space_group_name_H-M   'P 1'
#
loop_
_entity.id
_entity.type
_entity.pdbx_description
1 polymer ?
#
loop_
_entity_poly.entity_id
_entity_poly.type
_entity_poly.pdbx_seq_one_letter_code
_entity_poly.pdbx_strand_id
1 'polypeptide(L)'
;MKETTALVLAGPAPDLNQIYGDLTVVGVPIGPPANKEILSGNDQHVPYLPLEIVSLIAENLDDIEDVKNLRHTCKRFYNTGLAAYSMFEGCRAIYPRSASFLKFFALINLGLVLQGFVRKIVLVSEGLCVNDNGYEWAWRQVGLGSCKEQDLQIIRYVNHHHDKDINLNGAFLTAGGYRRALTALFRKLEKLRVVEVRPLRRAEHNPYWHGPEVLKHLSFYRPDLDFRDVYYGGWQYDTTHLRVTAVFDEYTGGWVAPPGAGPQAGFKEDLEAARAASAPTVEVHEVV
;
A
#
# COMPACT_ATOMS: atom_id res chain seq x y z
N MET A 1 17.88 8.39 -44.29
CA MET A 1 16.64 7.59 -44.23
C MET A 1 17.00 6.14 -44.55
N LYS A 2 17.09 5.30 -43.53
CA LYS A 2 17.24 3.85 -43.68
C LYS A 2 16.07 3.23 -42.92
N GLU A 3 15.17 2.59 -43.66
CA GLU A 3 14.06 1.82 -43.12
C GLU A 3 14.61 0.54 -42.49
N THR A 4 14.36 0.35 -41.20
CA THR A 4 14.66 -0.88 -40.50
C THR A 4 13.38 -1.70 -40.42
N THR A 5 13.25 -2.68 -41.29
CA THR A 5 12.16 -3.65 -41.33
C THR A 5 12.22 -4.52 -40.06
N ALA A 6 11.28 -4.31 -39.13
CA ALA A 6 11.11 -5.18 -37.97
C ALA A 6 10.44 -6.49 -38.43
N LEU A 7 11.18 -7.59 -38.32
CA LEU A 7 10.69 -8.94 -38.56
C LEU A 7 9.77 -9.35 -37.40
N VAL A 8 8.45 -9.38 -37.63
CA VAL A 8 7.47 -9.92 -36.69
C VAL A 8 7.47 -11.45 -36.82
N LEU A 9 8.23 -12.13 -35.96
CA LEU A 9 8.09 -13.57 -35.76
C LEU A 9 6.94 -13.82 -34.79
N ALA A 10 5.72 -13.88 -35.31
CA ALA A 10 4.56 -14.34 -34.58
C ALA A 10 4.61 -15.88 -34.45
N GLY A 11 5.34 -16.37 -33.46
CA GLY A 11 5.11 -17.73 -32.95
C GLY A 11 3.76 -17.78 -32.21
N PRO A 12 3.07 -18.94 -32.19
CA PRO A 12 1.84 -19.07 -31.41
C PRO A 12 2.16 -18.78 -29.94
N ALA A 13 1.44 -17.82 -29.35
CA ALA A 13 1.52 -17.54 -27.93
C ALA A 13 1.19 -18.83 -27.16
N PRO A 14 1.97 -19.22 -26.13
CA PRO A 14 1.61 -20.33 -25.28
C PRO A 14 0.24 -20.05 -24.63
N ASP A 15 -0.60 -21.07 -24.53
CA ASP A 15 -1.93 -20.97 -23.92
C ASP A 15 -1.79 -20.66 -22.43
N LEU A 16 -1.84 -19.37 -22.10
CA LEU A 16 -1.73 -18.89 -20.73
C LEU A 16 -2.86 -19.45 -19.85
N ASN A 17 -4.00 -19.87 -20.40
CA ASN A 17 -5.05 -20.52 -19.61
C ASN A 17 -4.61 -21.89 -19.06
N GLN A 18 -3.63 -22.56 -19.67
CA GLN A 18 -3.04 -23.79 -19.12
C GLN A 18 -2.11 -23.53 -17.93
N ILE A 19 -1.52 -22.33 -17.83
CA ILE A 19 -0.66 -21.94 -16.70
C ILE A 19 -1.51 -21.34 -15.55
N TYR A 20 -2.59 -20.63 -15.89
CA TYR A 20 -3.43 -19.90 -14.93
C TYR A 20 -4.73 -20.60 -14.54
N GLY A 21 -5.02 -21.79 -15.07
CA GLY A 21 -6.21 -22.59 -14.71
C GLY A 21 -6.29 -23.00 -13.23
N ASP A 22 -5.15 -23.02 -12.54
CA ASP A 22 -5.06 -23.33 -11.10
C ASP A 22 -5.18 -22.10 -10.18
N LEU A 23 -5.30 -20.88 -10.74
CA LEU A 23 -5.62 -19.66 -9.99
C LEU A 23 -7.14 -19.45 -9.94
N THR A 24 -7.88 -20.51 -9.61
CA THR A 24 -9.21 -20.31 -9.03
C THR A 24 -9.00 -19.61 -7.70
N VAL A 25 -9.51 -18.40 -7.61
CA VAL A 25 -9.65 -17.61 -6.40
C VAL A 25 -10.19 -18.55 -5.31
N VAL A 26 -9.30 -19.01 -4.43
CA VAL A 26 -9.70 -19.60 -3.16
C VAL A 26 -10.39 -18.46 -2.44
N GLY A 27 -11.72 -18.40 -2.59
CA GLY A 27 -12.55 -17.52 -1.81
C GLY A 27 -12.21 -17.78 -0.36
N VAL A 28 -11.52 -16.84 0.27
CA VAL A 28 -11.34 -16.85 1.71
C VAL A 28 -12.77 -16.89 2.25
N PRO A 29 -13.20 -17.97 2.90
CA PRO A 29 -14.52 -17.99 3.48
C PRO A 29 -14.49 -16.90 4.55
N ILE A 30 -15.26 -15.83 4.35
CA ILE A 30 -15.69 -14.97 5.45
C ILE A 30 -16.77 -15.75 6.20
N GLY A 31 -16.42 -16.94 6.66
CA GLY A 31 -17.17 -17.69 7.64
C GLY A 31 -16.61 -17.31 9.01
N PRO A 32 -17.45 -17.15 10.05
CA PRO A 32 -16.94 -17.10 11.41
C PRO A 32 -16.03 -18.32 11.63
N PRO A 33 -14.86 -18.17 12.27
CA PRO A 33 -13.97 -19.30 12.50
C PRO A 33 -14.77 -20.43 13.15
N ALA A 34 -14.61 -21.65 12.60
CA ALA A 34 -15.23 -22.85 13.13
C ALA A 34 -14.99 -22.90 14.64
N ASN A 35 -16.08 -22.95 15.40
CA ASN A 35 -16.11 -23.03 16.85
C ASN A 35 -15.13 -24.09 17.34
N LYS A 36 -13.93 -23.67 17.75
CA LYS A 36 -13.26 -24.31 18.87
C LYS A 36 -13.96 -23.77 20.11
N GLU A 37 -14.52 -24.67 20.89
CA GLU A 37 -15.08 -24.42 22.22
C GLU A 37 -14.14 -23.51 23.02
N ILE A 38 -14.41 -22.22 23.04
CA ILE A 38 -13.70 -21.26 23.86
C ILE A 38 -14.77 -20.47 24.61
N LEU A 39 -14.83 -20.77 25.92
CA LEU A 39 -15.56 -20.12 27.01
C LEU A 39 -17.03 -20.51 27.17
N SER A 40 -17.28 -21.75 27.62
CA SER A 40 -18.52 -22.13 28.33
C SER A 40 -18.34 -22.18 29.86
N GLY A 41 -17.22 -21.70 30.41
CA GLY A 41 -16.95 -21.72 31.85
C GLY A 41 -16.55 -20.36 32.40
N ASN A 42 -17.33 -19.87 33.37
CA ASN A 42 -17.03 -18.74 34.28
C ASN A 42 -17.28 -17.29 33.81
N ASP A 43 -18.46 -16.99 33.25
CA ASP A 43 -18.98 -15.61 33.22
C ASP A 43 -19.41 -15.08 34.62
N GLN A 44 -19.26 -15.88 35.70
CA GLN A 44 -19.85 -15.58 37.01
C GLN A 44 -19.09 -14.60 37.92
N HIS A 45 -17.88 -14.13 37.55
CA HIS A 45 -17.06 -13.29 38.44
C HIS A 45 -16.56 -11.96 37.86
N VAL A 46 -16.92 -11.62 36.62
CA VAL A 46 -16.56 -10.30 36.08
C VAL A 46 -17.68 -9.31 36.45
N PRO A 47 -17.40 -8.27 37.27
CA PRO A 47 -18.41 -7.25 37.56
C PRO A 47 -18.91 -6.65 36.25
N TYR A 48 -20.23 -6.40 36.17
CA TYR A 48 -20.83 -5.81 34.98
C TYR A 48 -20.22 -4.42 34.74
N LEU A 49 -19.29 -4.34 33.78
CA LEU A 49 -18.72 -3.09 33.30
C LEU A 49 -19.47 -2.66 32.04
N PRO A 50 -20.09 -1.47 32.01
CA PRO A 50 -20.67 -0.92 30.78
C PRO A 50 -19.67 -0.93 29.61
N LEU A 51 -20.17 -1.06 28.38
CA LEU A 51 -19.30 -1.14 27.19
C LEU A 51 -18.42 0.10 27.03
N GLU A 52 -18.91 1.24 27.51
CA GLU A 52 -18.22 2.53 27.58
C GLU A 52 -16.98 2.45 28.47
N ILE A 53 -17.09 1.78 29.62
CA ILE A 53 -15.96 1.61 30.55
C ILE A 53 -14.95 0.61 30.00
N VAL A 54 -15.41 -0.48 29.38
CA VAL A 54 -14.52 -1.44 28.71
C VAL A 54 -13.77 -0.79 27.54
N SER A 55 -14.45 0.07 26.78
CA SER A 55 -13.84 0.86 25.71
C SER A 55 -12.81 1.83 26.28
N LEU A 56 -13.14 2.54 27.36
CA LEU A 56 -12.20 3.43 28.05
C LEU A 56 -10.97 2.68 28.60
N ILE A 57 -11.13 1.47 29.11
CA ILE A 57 -10.00 0.64 29.56
C ILE A 57 -9.11 0.31 28.36
N ALA A 58 -9.71 -0.18 27.27
CA ALA A 58 -8.97 -0.48 26.04
C ALA A 58 -8.29 0.76 25.42
N GLU A 59 -8.88 1.95 25.57
CA GLU A 59 -8.31 3.24 25.14
C GLU A 59 -7.03 3.65 25.88
N ASN A 60 -6.84 3.13 27.09
CA ASN A 60 -5.69 3.42 27.93
C ASN A 60 -4.64 2.31 27.89
N LEU A 61 -4.85 1.27 27.08
CA LEU A 61 -3.83 0.27 26.76
C LEU A 61 -2.99 0.77 25.59
N ASP A 62 -1.71 1.01 25.85
CA ASP A 62 -0.75 1.47 24.84
C ASP A 62 0.01 0.29 24.17
N ASP A 63 -0.09 -0.93 24.71
CA ASP A 63 0.55 -2.15 24.17
C ASP A 63 -0.47 -3.06 23.46
N ILE A 64 -0.10 -3.53 22.26
CA ILE A 64 -0.86 -4.54 21.49
C ILE A 64 -1.04 -5.83 22.28
N GLU A 65 -0.03 -6.24 23.03
CA GLU A 65 -0.06 -7.49 23.76
C GLU A 65 -1.05 -7.41 24.93
N ASP A 66 -1.16 -6.26 25.57
CA ASP A 66 -2.19 -6.01 26.58
C ASP A 66 -3.59 -6.05 25.98
N VAL A 67 -3.79 -5.50 24.79
CA VAL A 67 -5.08 -5.57 24.08
C VAL A 67 -5.40 -7.01 23.66
N LYS A 68 -4.42 -7.80 23.22
CA LYS A 68 -4.61 -9.25 22.98
C LYS A 68 -5.03 -9.96 24.25
N ASN A 69 -4.30 -9.75 25.33
CA ASN A 69 -4.58 -10.36 26.63
C ASN A 69 -5.98 -9.99 27.11
N LEU A 70 -6.37 -8.73 26.97
CA LEU A 70 -7.72 -8.25 27.25
C LEU A 70 -8.78 -9.03 26.48
N ARG A 71 -8.58 -9.27 25.17
CA ARG A 71 -9.53 -10.04 24.34
C ARG A 71 -9.69 -11.49 24.78
N HIS A 72 -8.68 -12.07 25.42
CA HIS A 72 -8.72 -13.44 25.92
C HIS A 72 -9.44 -13.59 27.27
N THR A 73 -9.77 -12.48 27.95
CA THR A 73 -10.39 -12.53 29.29
C THR A 73 -11.84 -13.01 29.26
N CYS A 74 -12.70 -12.44 28.39
CA CYS A 74 -14.08 -12.91 28.20
C CYS A 74 -14.66 -12.45 26.86
N LYS A 75 -15.82 -12.98 26.47
CA LYS A 75 -16.50 -12.66 25.20
C LYS A 75 -16.81 -11.16 25.03
N ARG A 76 -17.10 -10.45 26.13
CA ARG A 76 -17.39 -9.00 26.10
C ARG A 76 -16.13 -8.18 25.81
N PHE A 77 -15.02 -8.50 26.46
CA PHE A 77 -13.72 -7.91 26.17
C PHE A 77 -13.17 -8.36 24.82
N TYR A 78 -13.48 -9.56 24.35
CA TYR A 78 -13.16 -10.00 23.00
C TYR A 78 -13.81 -9.09 21.96
N ASN A 79 -15.13 -8.85 22.05
CA ASN A 79 -15.85 -8.01 21.09
C ASN A 79 -15.41 -6.55 21.15
N THR A 80 -15.18 -6.01 22.34
CA THR A 80 -14.77 -4.61 22.52
C THR A 80 -13.29 -4.41 22.18
N GLY A 81 -12.44 -5.37 22.54
CA GLY A 81 -11.02 -5.40 22.24
C GLY A 81 -10.73 -5.78 20.79
N LEU A 82 -11.64 -6.42 20.05
CA LEU A 82 -11.48 -6.69 18.61
C LEU A 82 -11.29 -5.38 17.83
N ALA A 83 -12.04 -4.36 18.21
CA ALA A 83 -11.92 -3.01 17.68
C ALA A 83 -10.52 -2.42 17.92
N ALA A 84 -10.05 -2.40 19.17
CA ALA A 84 -8.70 -1.94 19.53
C ALA A 84 -7.59 -2.80 18.90
N TYR A 85 -7.75 -4.12 18.89
CA TYR A 85 -6.79 -5.07 18.33
C TYR A 85 -6.64 -4.93 16.82
N SER A 86 -7.75 -4.77 16.10
CA SER A 86 -7.72 -4.52 14.66
C SER A 86 -6.98 -3.23 14.28
N MET A 87 -6.79 -2.29 15.22
CA MET A 87 -5.94 -1.11 15.05
C MET A 87 -4.48 -1.35 15.38
N PHE A 88 -4.17 -2.18 16.38
CA PHE A 88 -2.78 -2.51 16.72
C PHE A 88 -2.15 -3.48 15.70
N GLU A 89 -2.89 -4.49 15.26
CA GLU A 89 -2.57 -5.27 14.05
C GLU A 89 -2.70 -4.41 12.77
N GLY A 90 -3.31 -3.22 12.93
CA GLY A 90 -3.73 -2.24 11.93
C GLY A 90 -2.84 -1.00 11.78
N CYS A 91 -1.62 -0.97 12.35
CA CYS A 91 -0.51 -0.16 11.79
C CYS A 91 -0.08 -0.70 10.41
N ARG A 92 -1.08 -1.07 9.59
CA ARG A 92 -0.91 -1.45 8.19
C ARG A 92 -0.51 -0.19 7.48
N ALA A 93 0.64 -0.29 6.83
CA ALA A 93 1.13 0.78 6.00
C ALA A 93 0.06 1.13 4.96
N ILE A 94 -0.32 2.39 4.90
CA ILE A 94 -1.27 2.91 3.93
C ILE A 94 -0.46 3.26 2.69
N TYR A 95 -0.66 2.49 1.64
CA TYR A 95 0.00 2.71 0.36
C TYR A 95 -0.68 3.86 -0.39
N PRO A 96 0.05 4.57 -1.27
CA PRO A 96 -0.48 5.69 -2.04
C PRO A 96 -1.35 5.20 -3.22
N ARG A 97 -2.43 4.48 -2.88
CA ARG A 97 -3.43 3.98 -3.83
C ARG A 97 -4.82 4.14 -3.28
N SER A 98 -5.77 4.46 -4.16
CA SER A 98 -7.19 4.61 -3.81
C SER A 98 -7.73 3.37 -3.08
N ALA A 99 -7.39 2.16 -3.56
CA ALA A 99 -7.78 0.90 -2.93
C ALA A 99 -7.26 0.74 -1.49
N SER A 100 -6.05 1.23 -1.20
CA SER A 100 -5.49 1.22 0.16
C SER A 100 -6.28 2.13 1.09
N PHE A 101 -6.59 3.35 0.66
CA PHE A 101 -7.42 4.27 1.43
C PHE A 101 -8.84 3.74 1.63
N LEU A 102 -9.47 3.21 0.58
CA LEU A 102 -10.82 2.64 0.67
C LEU A 102 -10.88 1.50 1.69
N LYS A 103 -9.89 0.59 1.69
CA LYS A 103 -9.81 -0.50 2.68
C LYS A 103 -9.60 0.04 4.10
N PHE A 104 -8.76 1.06 4.26
CA PHE A 104 -8.56 1.70 5.57
C PHE A 104 -9.83 2.42 6.05
N PHE A 105 -10.51 3.17 5.17
CA PHE A 105 -11.78 3.82 5.46
C PHE A 105 -12.87 2.81 5.81
N ALA A 106 -12.94 1.69 5.11
CA ALA A 106 -13.86 0.60 5.44
C ALA A 106 -13.57 0.06 6.85
N LEU A 107 -12.30 -0.18 7.18
CA LEU A 107 -11.90 -0.64 8.51
C LEU A 107 -12.36 0.32 9.62
N ILE A 108 -12.08 1.61 9.50
CA ILE A 108 -12.49 2.60 10.52
C ILE A 108 -14.01 2.90 10.51
N ASN A 109 -14.73 2.50 9.46
CA ASN A 109 -16.19 2.61 9.40
C ASN A 109 -16.93 1.40 9.98
N LEU A 110 -16.29 0.24 10.07
CA LEU A 110 -16.90 -0.99 10.60
C LEU A 110 -17.24 -0.87 12.09
N GLY A 111 -16.62 0.06 12.82
CA GLY A 111 -16.99 0.41 14.19
C GLY A 111 -16.97 1.92 14.39
N LEU A 112 -18.11 2.50 14.80
CA LEU A 112 -18.25 3.94 15.06
C LEU A 112 -17.19 4.49 16.04
N VAL A 113 -16.72 3.64 16.94
CA VAL A 113 -15.75 4.01 17.97
C VAL A 113 -14.30 3.95 17.46
N LEU A 114 -14.03 3.30 16.32
CA LEU A 114 -12.67 3.03 15.87
C LEU A 114 -11.90 4.31 15.53
N GLN A 115 -12.60 5.26 14.93
CA GLN A 115 -12.07 6.54 14.46
C GLN A 115 -11.45 7.36 15.60
N GLY A 116 -12.09 7.31 16.77
CA GLY A 116 -11.66 8.02 17.97
C GLY A 116 -10.49 7.38 18.70
N PHE A 117 -9.94 6.25 18.23
CA PHE A 117 -8.81 5.58 18.91
C PHE A 117 -7.52 5.50 18.09
N VAL A 118 -7.57 5.80 16.79
CA VAL A 118 -6.35 5.76 15.97
C VAL A 118 -5.45 6.94 16.34
N ARG A 119 -4.36 6.64 17.08
CA ARG A 119 -3.35 7.64 17.50
C ARG A 119 -2.12 7.68 16.58
N LYS A 120 -1.87 6.60 15.84
CA LYS A 120 -0.73 6.46 14.95
C LYS A 120 -1.16 5.80 13.63
N ILE A 121 -0.67 6.31 12.51
CA ILE A 121 -0.75 5.63 11.21
C ILE A 121 0.63 5.56 10.57
N VAL A 122 0.81 4.62 9.65
CA VAL A 122 2.03 4.48 8.84
C VAL A 122 1.67 4.72 7.38
N LEU A 123 2.33 5.66 6.73
CA LEU A 123 2.19 5.96 5.30
C LEU A 123 3.41 5.44 4.55
N VAL A 124 3.18 4.81 3.41
CA VAL A 124 4.26 4.44 2.47
C VAL A 124 4.46 5.60 1.50
N SER A 125 5.69 6.10 1.41
CA SER A 125 6.03 7.23 0.53
C SER A 125 6.19 6.86 -0.94
N GLU A 126 6.34 5.57 -1.24
CA GLU A 126 6.58 5.04 -2.59
C GLU A 126 5.31 4.44 -3.19
N GLY A 127 5.04 4.81 -4.44
CA GLY A 127 3.95 4.29 -5.26
C GLY A 127 4.48 3.49 -6.45
N LEU A 128 3.57 3.00 -7.29
CA LEU A 128 3.96 2.46 -8.60
C LEU A 128 4.48 3.61 -9.47
N CYS A 129 5.64 3.42 -10.08
CA CYS A 129 6.31 4.46 -10.85
C CYS A 129 6.91 3.88 -12.13
N VAL A 130 6.81 4.61 -13.24
CA VAL A 130 7.54 4.25 -14.46
C VAL A 130 9.00 4.61 -14.22
N ASN A 131 9.90 3.65 -14.41
CA ASN A 131 11.32 3.94 -14.32
C ASN A 131 11.73 4.88 -15.46
N ASP A 132 12.36 6.01 -15.12
CA ASP A 132 12.81 7.03 -16.08
C ASP A 132 13.78 6.46 -17.13
N ASN A 133 14.58 5.45 -16.76
CA ASN A 133 15.54 4.76 -17.63
C ASN A 133 14.92 3.58 -18.39
N GLY A 134 13.62 3.35 -18.22
CA GLY A 134 12.90 2.20 -18.75
C GLY A 134 13.20 0.89 -18.01
N TYR A 135 12.29 -0.07 -18.16
CA TYR A 135 12.37 -1.33 -17.43
C TYR A 135 13.64 -2.13 -17.73
N GLU A 136 14.17 -2.08 -18.95
CA GLU A 136 15.36 -2.87 -19.34
C GLU A 136 16.59 -2.55 -18.48
N TRP A 137 16.80 -1.28 -18.14
CA TRP A 137 17.92 -0.88 -17.29
C TRP A 137 17.76 -1.40 -15.86
N ALA A 138 16.57 -1.23 -15.27
CA ALA A 138 16.30 -1.67 -13.90
C ALA A 138 16.45 -3.19 -13.76
N TRP A 139 15.96 -3.91 -14.77
CA TRP A 139 16.08 -5.36 -14.85
C TRP A 139 17.54 -5.84 -14.92
N ARG A 140 18.45 -5.10 -15.57
CA ARG A 140 19.89 -5.43 -15.58
C ARG A 140 20.50 -5.41 -14.18
N GLN A 141 20.06 -4.49 -13.31
CA GLN A 141 20.56 -4.42 -11.94
C GLN A 141 20.09 -5.59 -11.07
N VAL A 142 18.92 -6.14 -11.38
CA VAL A 142 18.30 -7.23 -10.61
C VAL A 142 18.75 -8.63 -11.08
N GLY A 143 19.48 -8.72 -12.20
CA GLY A 143 20.12 -9.97 -12.64
C GLY A 143 19.80 -10.43 -14.07
N LEU A 144 19.42 -9.52 -14.99
CA LEU A 144 19.07 -9.86 -16.39
C LEU A 144 20.16 -10.62 -17.18
N GLY A 145 21.40 -10.70 -16.68
CA GLY A 145 22.52 -11.34 -17.38
C GLY A 145 22.35 -12.83 -17.67
N SER A 146 21.37 -13.51 -17.06
CA SER A 146 21.09 -14.94 -17.24
C SER A 146 19.61 -15.25 -17.55
N CYS A 147 18.90 -14.31 -18.19
CA CYS A 147 17.46 -14.39 -18.44
C CYS A 147 17.13 -15.42 -19.53
N LYS A 148 16.20 -16.35 -19.27
CA LYS A 148 15.66 -17.29 -20.29
C LYS A 148 14.55 -16.62 -21.09
N GLU A 149 14.20 -17.17 -22.26
CA GLU A 149 13.08 -16.65 -23.07
C GLU A 149 11.76 -16.64 -22.30
N GLN A 150 11.52 -17.65 -21.45
CA GLN A 150 10.36 -17.70 -20.55
C GLN A 150 10.34 -16.54 -19.55
N ASP A 151 11.51 -16.17 -19.01
CA ASP A 151 11.63 -15.04 -18.09
C ASP A 151 11.31 -13.72 -18.81
N LEU A 152 11.73 -13.56 -20.07
CA LEU A 152 11.40 -12.39 -20.88
C LEU A 152 9.88 -12.26 -21.11
N GLN A 153 9.17 -13.39 -21.29
CA GLN A 153 7.71 -13.37 -21.41
C GLN A 153 7.04 -12.94 -20.10
N ILE A 154 7.52 -13.46 -18.96
CA ILE A 154 7.05 -13.06 -17.63
C ILE A 154 7.28 -11.55 -17.42
N ILE A 155 8.49 -11.06 -17.72
CA ILE A 155 8.84 -9.65 -17.57
C ILE A 155 7.95 -8.75 -18.44
N ARG A 156 7.78 -9.10 -19.73
CA ARG A 156 6.90 -8.33 -20.63
C ARG A 156 5.46 -8.30 -20.14
N TYR A 157 4.97 -9.42 -19.64
CA TYR A 157 3.63 -9.52 -19.06
C TYR A 157 3.50 -8.60 -17.83
N VAL A 158 4.43 -8.68 -16.89
CA VAL A 158 4.38 -7.85 -15.67
C VAL A 158 4.51 -6.37 -16.00
N ASN A 159 5.43 -5.98 -16.90
CA ASN A 159 5.59 -4.58 -17.33
C ASN A 159 4.30 -4.04 -17.96
N HIS A 160 3.64 -4.81 -18.83
CA HIS A 160 2.37 -4.40 -19.44
C HIS A 160 1.26 -4.21 -18.41
N HIS A 161 1.17 -5.09 -17.42
CA HIS A 161 0.21 -4.96 -16.33
C HIS A 161 0.55 -3.79 -15.41
N HIS A 162 1.84 -3.57 -15.15
CA HIS A 162 2.33 -2.42 -14.40
C HIS A 162 1.94 -1.10 -15.05
N ASP A 163 2.14 -0.95 -16.36
CA ASP A 163 1.77 0.25 -17.10
C ASP A 163 0.27 0.54 -17.00
N LYS A 164 -0.58 -0.50 -17.06
CA LYS A 164 -2.02 -0.35 -16.83
C LYS A 164 -2.34 0.10 -15.41
N ASP A 165 -1.71 -0.52 -14.42
CA ASP A 165 -1.89 -0.19 -13.00
C ASP A 165 -1.44 1.23 -12.66
N ILE A 166 -0.34 1.70 -13.26
CA ILE A 166 0.13 3.08 -13.17
C ILE A 166 -0.90 4.02 -13.77
N ASN A 167 -1.42 3.74 -14.96
CA ASN A 167 -2.42 4.61 -15.58
C ASN A 167 -3.71 4.71 -14.73
N LEU A 168 -4.15 3.59 -14.16
CA LEU A 168 -5.32 3.56 -13.28
C LEU A 168 -5.09 4.31 -11.95
N ASN A 169 -3.91 4.17 -11.35
CA ASN A 169 -3.57 4.85 -10.09
C ASN A 169 -3.08 6.29 -10.29
N GLY A 170 -2.58 6.62 -11.47
CA GLY A 170 -1.92 7.87 -11.80
C GLY A 170 -2.87 9.05 -11.59
N ALA A 171 -4.11 8.93 -12.05
CA ALA A 171 -5.14 9.94 -11.83
C ALA A 171 -5.41 10.20 -10.33
N PHE A 172 -5.33 9.17 -9.47
CA PHE A 172 -5.48 9.36 -8.03
C PHE A 172 -4.34 10.18 -7.43
N LEU A 173 -3.10 9.97 -7.89
CA LEU A 173 -1.93 10.72 -7.43
C LEU A 173 -1.90 12.14 -8.02
N THR A 174 -1.95 12.26 -9.35
CA THR A 174 -1.70 13.54 -10.05
C THR A 174 -2.88 14.50 -10.03
N ALA A 175 -4.12 14.02 -9.85
CA ALA A 175 -5.30 14.90 -9.75
C ALA A 175 -5.62 15.33 -8.32
N GLY A 176 -4.66 15.20 -7.39
CA GLY A 176 -4.83 15.54 -5.97
C GLY A 176 -5.78 14.61 -5.21
N GLY A 177 -6.09 13.42 -5.75
CA GLY A 177 -6.91 12.41 -5.09
C GLY A 177 -6.26 11.93 -3.78
N TYR A 178 -4.95 11.70 -3.79
CA TYR A 178 -4.17 11.34 -2.62
C TYR A 178 -4.27 12.39 -1.50
N ARG A 179 -3.98 13.66 -1.80
CA ARG A 179 -4.14 14.79 -0.87
C ARG A 179 -5.54 14.87 -0.27
N ARG A 180 -6.59 14.74 -1.10
CA ARG A 180 -7.99 14.73 -0.63
C ARG A 180 -8.26 13.55 0.30
N ALA A 181 -7.77 12.36 -0.04
CA ALA A 181 -7.94 11.16 0.78
C ALA A 181 -7.21 11.29 2.13
N LEU A 182 -5.99 11.82 2.16
CA LEU A 182 -5.26 12.15 3.39
C LEU A 182 -6.01 13.19 4.22
N THR A 183 -6.51 14.27 3.59
CA THR A 183 -7.26 15.31 4.29
C THR A 183 -8.51 14.70 4.95
N ALA A 184 -9.26 13.89 4.21
CA ALA A 184 -10.45 13.19 4.72
C ALA A 184 -10.09 12.19 5.83
N LEU A 185 -8.96 11.49 5.71
CA LEU A 185 -8.48 10.56 6.72
C LEU A 185 -8.15 11.30 8.01
N PHE A 186 -7.34 12.35 7.95
CA PHE A 186 -6.96 13.16 9.10
C PHE A 186 -8.15 13.80 9.81
N ARG A 187 -9.14 14.33 9.06
CA ARG A 187 -10.37 14.86 9.67
C ARG A 187 -11.16 13.81 10.44
N LYS A 188 -11.04 12.56 10.02
CA LYS A 188 -11.78 11.45 10.60
C LYS A 188 -11.07 10.83 11.81
N LEU A 189 -9.75 10.94 11.89
CA LEU A 189 -8.95 10.41 12.99
C LEU A 189 -8.68 11.51 14.02
N GLU A 190 -9.69 11.86 14.81
CA GLU A 190 -9.66 13.01 15.73
C GLU A 190 -8.57 12.92 16.80
N LYS A 191 -8.19 11.70 17.21
CA LYS A 191 -7.12 11.47 18.20
C LYS A 191 -5.78 11.10 17.56
N LEU A 192 -5.61 11.29 16.25
CA LEU A 192 -4.34 11.06 15.57
C LEU A 192 -3.27 11.99 16.15
N ARG A 193 -2.11 11.43 16.50
CA ARG A 193 -0.97 12.15 17.07
C ARG A 193 0.27 12.03 16.19
N VAL A 194 0.50 10.84 15.63
CA VAL A 194 1.72 10.52 14.88
C VAL A 194 1.38 9.96 13.50
N VAL A 195 2.01 10.52 12.48
CA VAL A 195 2.08 9.94 11.14
C VAL A 195 3.52 9.50 10.91
N GLU A 196 3.73 8.19 10.90
CA GLU A 196 5.00 7.61 10.50
C GLU A 196 5.05 7.53 8.97
N VAL A 197 6.11 8.02 8.37
CA VAL A 197 6.36 7.94 6.93
C VAL A 197 7.55 7.02 6.72
N ARG A 198 7.44 6.07 5.80
CA ARG A 198 8.56 5.19 5.44
C ARG A 198 8.54 4.84 3.94
N PRO A 199 9.71 4.53 3.35
CA PRO A 199 9.75 3.89 2.04
C PRO A 199 9.23 2.45 2.10
N LEU A 200 9.10 1.78 0.95
CA LEU A 200 8.89 0.33 0.92
C LEU A 200 10.11 -0.36 1.55
N ARG A 201 9.89 -1.36 2.39
CA ARG A 201 10.97 -2.20 2.92
C ARG A 201 11.53 -3.09 1.80
N ARG A 202 12.74 -3.60 1.99
CA ARG A 202 13.32 -4.59 1.07
C ARG A 202 12.39 -5.80 0.94
N ALA A 203 12.14 -6.24 -0.30
CA ALA A 203 11.20 -7.31 -0.66
C ALA A 203 9.72 -7.04 -0.27
N GLU A 204 9.38 -5.83 0.17
CA GLU A 204 7.99 -5.41 0.34
C GLU A 204 7.41 -4.98 -1.00
N HIS A 205 6.19 -5.46 -1.27
CA HIS A 205 5.42 -5.07 -2.44
C HIS A 205 4.13 -4.40 -2.03
N ASN A 206 3.66 -3.47 -2.88
CA ASN A 206 2.32 -2.93 -2.76
C ASN A 206 1.29 -4.08 -2.91
N PRO A 207 0.40 -4.33 -1.94
CA PRO A 207 -0.49 -5.49 -1.97
C PRO A 207 -1.70 -5.32 -2.91
N TYR A 208 -1.81 -4.19 -3.61
CA TYR A 208 -2.97 -3.85 -4.44
C TYR A 208 -2.70 -3.93 -5.95
N TRP A 209 -1.58 -4.52 -6.38
CA TRP A 209 -1.37 -4.95 -7.77
C TRP A 209 -0.80 -6.37 -7.82
N HIS A 210 -1.01 -7.05 -8.95
CA HIS A 210 -0.79 -8.49 -9.05
C HIS A 210 0.59 -8.86 -9.62
N GLY A 211 1.35 -7.89 -10.11
CA GLY A 211 2.69 -8.12 -10.69
C GLY A 211 3.63 -8.96 -9.82
N PRO A 212 3.77 -8.69 -8.50
CA PRO A 212 4.74 -9.36 -7.64
C PRO A 212 4.54 -10.88 -7.53
N GLU A 213 3.30 -11.36 -7.59
CA GLU A 213 3.01 -12.79 -7.52
C GLU A 213 3.56 -13.53 -8.75
N VAL A 214 3.49 -12.88 -9.91
CA VAL A 214 3.95 -13.46 -11.18
C VAL A 214 5.48 -13.49 -11.28
N LEU A 215 6.16 -12.55 -10.63
CA LEU A 215 7.63 -12.48 -10.58
C LEU A 215 8.27 -13.69 -9.87
N LYS A 216 7.51 -14.39 -9.03
CA LYS A 216 7.97 -15.62 -8.34
C LYS A 216 8.30 -16.75 -9.31
N HIS A 217 7.82 -16.68 -10.55
CA HIS A 217 8.05 -17.68 -11.59
C HIS A 217 9.32 -17.42 -12.43
N LEU A 218 10.04 -16.32 -12.17
CA LEU A 218 11.32 -16.08 -12.84
C LEU A 218 12.34 -17.15 -12.44
N SER A 219 13.11 -17.62 -13.41
CA SER A 219 14.09 -18.70 -13.20
C SER A 219 15.20 -18.35 -12.22
N PHE A 220 15.41 -17.06 -11.96
CA PHE A 220 16.39 -16.50 -11.02
C PHE A 220 15.74 -15.85 -9.79
N TYR A 221 14.42 -16.03 -9.59
CA TYR A 221 13.72 -15.46 -8.44
C TYR A 221 14.31 -15.95 -7.12
N ARG A 222 14.41 -15.02 -6.15
CA ARG A 222 14.72 -15.32 -4.76
C ARG A 222 13.79 -14.51 -3.86
N PRO A 223 13.36 -15.03 -2.69
CA PRO A 223 12.48 -14.29 -1.79
C PRO A 223 13.03 -12.94 -1.31
N ASP A 224 14.35 -12.77 -1.29
CA ASP A 224 15.06 -11.55 -0.91
C ASP A 224 15.45 -10.66 -2.11
N LEU A 225 15.03 -11.04 -3.31
CA LEU A 225 15.26 -10.29 -4.54
C LEU A 225 14.45 -9.00 -4.51
N ASP A 226 15.15 -7.89 -4.69
CA ASP A 226 14.56 -6.56 -4.61
C ASP A 226 14.16 -6.07 -6.00
N PHE A 227 12.86 -5.92 -6.23
CA PHE A 227 12.33 -5.35 -7.47
C PHE A 227 11.89 -3.90 -7.30
N ARG A 228 12.23 -3.24 -6.17
CA ARG A 228 11.71 -1.91 -5.89
C ARG A 228 12.10 -0.90 -6.95
N ASP A 229 13.37 -0.88 -7.34
CA ASP A 229 13.88 0.03 -8.36
C ASP A 229 13.31 -0.24 -9.76
N VAL A 230 12.63 -1.39 -9.97
CA VAL A 230 11.97 -1.72 -11.24
C VAL A 230 10.57 -1.11 -11.33
N TYR A 231 9.82 -1.09 -10.22
CA TYR A 231 8.37 -0.84 -10.24
C TYR A 231 7.89 0.25 -9.28
N TYR A 232 8.71 0.65 -8.32
CA TYR A 232 8.31 1.61 -7.30
C TYR A 232 9.21 2.82 -7.27
N GLY A 233 8.65 3.92 -6.80
CA GLY A 233 9.38 5.16 -6.59
C GLY A 233 8.49 6.24 -6.01
N GLY A 234 9.09 7.40 -5.76
CA GLY A 234 8.33 8.62 -5.51
C GLY A 234 7.55 9.04 -6.76
N TRP A 235 6.54 9.90 -6.56
CA TRP A 235 5.87 10.56 -7.67
C TRP A 235 5.99 12.08 -7.51
N GLN A 236 6.03 12.77 -8.65
CA GLN A 236 5.92 14.21 -8.74
C GLN A 236 4.99 14.58 -9.88
N TYR A 237 4.20 15.62 -9.70
CA TYR A 237 3.29 16.12 -10.72
C TYR A 237 3.17 17.64 -10.68
N ASP A 238 2.92 18.21 -11.84
CA ASP A 238 2.54 19.59 -12.04
C ASP A 238 1.14 19.83 -11.48
N THR A 239 1.02 20.73 -10.51
CA THR A 239 -0.25 21.07 -9.88
C THR A 239 -1.18 21.89 -10.78
N THR A 240 -0.66 22.54 -11.83
CA THR A 240 -1.44 23.29 -12.82
C THR A 240 -1.98 22.37 -13.91
N HIS A 241 -1.15 21.46 -14.41
CA HIS A 241 -1.50 20.58 -15.53
C HIS A 241 -1.91 19.15 -15.10
N LEU A 242 -1.82 18.83 -13.81
CA LEU A 242 -2.16 17.54 -13.19
C LEU A 242 -1.48 16.33 -13.86
N ARG A 243 -0.23 16.52 -14.28
CA ARG A 243 0.57 15.53 -15.01
C ARG A 243 2.02 15.58 -14.55
N VAL A 244 2.76 14.49 -14.74
CA VAL A 244 4.21 14.48 -14.52
C VAL A 244 4.86 15.42 -15.52
N THR A 245 5.65 16.38 -15.05
CA THR A 245 6.39 17.29 -15.93
C THR A 245 7.86 17.44 -15.55
N ALA A 246 8.27 17.07 -14.34
CA ALA A 246 9.69 16.97 -14.00
C ALA A 246 10.18 15.53 -14.21
N VAL A 247 11.35 15.38 -14.83
CA VAL A 247 12.05 14.09 -14.98
C VAL A 247 13.45 14.27 -14.44
N PHE A 248 14.00 13.26 -13.75
CA PHE A 248 15.38 13.33 -13.29
C PHE A 248 16.33 13.14 -14.48
N ASP A 249 17.16 14.14 -14.75
CA ASP A 249 18.20 14.07 -15.77
C ASP A 249 19.52 13.67 -15.12
N GLU A 250 19.96 12.44 -15.38
CA GLU A 250 21.20 11.88 -14.85
C GLU A 250 22.45 12.60 -15.36
N TYR A 251 22.41 13.23 -16.54
CA TYR A 251 23.57 13.94 -17.09
C TYR A 251 23.84 15.24 -16.33
N THR A 252 22.79 15.90 -15.88
CA THR A 252 22.88 17.13 -15.08
C THR A 252 22.80 16.84 -13.58
N GLY A 253 22.44 15.62 -13.18
CA GLY A 253 22.28 15.21 -11.79
C GLY A 253 21.11 15.91 -11.10
N GLY A 254 20.10 16.34 -11.86
CA GLY A 254 19.03 17.20 -11.37
C GLY A 254 17.69 16.96 -12.04
N TRP A 255 16.62 17.41 -11.39
CA TRP A 255 15.28 17.40 -11.98
C TRP A 255 15.16 18.48 -13.04
N VAL A 256 14.80 18.08 -14.26
CA VAL A 256 14.55 18.98 -15.38
C VAL A 256 13.06 19.03 -15.65
N ALA A 257 12.52 20.24 -15.70
CA ALA A 257 11.13 20.49 -16.08
C ALA A 257 11.10 21.26 -17.42
N PRO A 258 10.16 20.93 -18.33
CA PRO A 258 10.03 21.62 -19.60
C PRO A 258 9.60 23.07 -19.37
N PRO A 259 9.93 23.99 -20.29
CA PRO A 259 9.45 25.37 -20.23
C PRO A 259 7.92 25.41 -20.10
N GLY A 260 7.43 26.14 -19.08
CA GLY A 260 6.00 26.24 -18.79
C GLY A 260 5.45 25.17 -17.84
N ALA A 261 6.30 24.32 -17.25
CA ALA A 261 5.91 23.49 -16.12
C ALA A 261 5.46 24.38 -14.93
N GLY A 262 4.31 24.02 -14.34
CA GLY A 262 3.79 24.63 -13.13
C GLY A 262 4.53 24.14 -11.87
N PRO A 263 4.07 24.55 -10.68
CA PRO A 263 4.63 24.08 -9.42
C PRO A 263 4.49 22.56 -9.30
N GLN A 264 5.58 21.89 -8.93
CA GLN A 264 5.58 20.44 -8.72
C GLN A 264 5.13 20.09 -7.30
N ALA A 265 4.41 18.98 -7.16
CA ALA A 265 4.04 18.38 -5.88
C ALA A 265 4.24 16.87 -5.94
N GLY A 266 4.64 16.25 -4.83
CA GLY A 266 4.75 14.82 -4.66
C GLY A 266 4.13 14.37 -3.34
N PHE A 267 4.64 13.26 -2.80
CA PHE A 267 4.18 12.70 -1.52
C PHE A 267 4.25 13.73 -0.39
N LYS A 268 5.40 14.39 -0.23
CA LYS A 268 5.67 15.26 0.92
C LYS A 268 4.79 16.50 0.88
N GLU A 269 4.68 17.13 -0.28
CA GLU A 269 3.85 18.32 -0.48
C GLU A 269 2.37 18.00 -0.27
N ASP A 270 1.89 16.83 -0.74
CA ASP A 270 0.52 16.39 -0.51
C ASP A 270 0.24 16.08 0.97
N LEU A 271 1.20 15.47 1.67
CA LEU A 271 1.10 15.18 3.09
C LEU A 271 1.06 16.46 3.93
N GLU A 272 1.98 17.39 3.68
CA GLU A 272 2.05 18.67 4.39
C GLU A 272 0.81 19.52 4.14
N ALA A 273 0.33 19.58 2.90
CA ALA A 273 -0.91 20.29 2.55
C ALA A 273 -2.13 19.67 3.25
N ALA A 274 -2.24 18.34 3.26
CA ALA A 274 -3.32 17.65 3.97
C ALA A 274 -3.24 17.90 5.48
N ARG A 275 -2.05 17.79 6.08
CA ARG A 275 -1.82 18.05 7.51
C ARG A 275 -2.22 19.47 7.89
N ALA A 276 -1.77 20.47 7.13
CA ALA A 276 -2.12 21.86 7.37
C ALA A 276 -3.64 22.11 7.30
N ALA A 277 -4.35 21.40 6.42
CA ALA A 277 -5.78 21.58 6.20
C ALA A 277 -6.70 20.87 7.22
N SER A 278 -6.20 19.88 7.97
CA SER A 278 -7.06 19.06 8.83
C SER A 278 -6.47 18.57 10.13
N ALA A 279 -5.15 18.56 10.30
CA ALA A 279 -4.51 18.04 11.51
C ALA A 279 -3.15 18.74 11.78
N PRO A 280 -3.14 20.06 12.00
CA PRO A 280 -1.89 20.84 12.09
C PRO A 280 -1.00 20.45 13.28
N THR A 281 -1.56 19.82 14.32
CA THR A 281 -0.86 19.39 15.53
C THR A 281 -0.28 17.98 15.44
N VAL A 282 -0.50 17.27 14.34
CA VAL A 282 0.01 15.91 14.15
C VAL A 282 1.51 15.93 13.84
N GLU A 283 2.26 15.14 14.59
CA GLU A 283 3.68 14.94 14.36
C GLU A 283 3.90 14.00 13.17
N VAL A 284 4.88 14.34 12.33
CA VAL A 284 5.29 13.50 11.19
C VAL A 284 6.70 13.00 11.49
N HIS A 285 6.85 11.68 11.56
CA HIS A 285 8.13 11.03 11.82
C HIS A 285 8.58 10.31 10.55
N GLU A 286 9.68 10.75 9.95
CA GLU A 286 10.29 10.09 8.80
C GLU A 286 11.19 8.95 9.31
N VAL A 287 10.91 7.73 8.87
CA VAL A 287 11.74 6.54 9.11
C VAL A 287 12.61 6.33 7.88
N VAL A 288 13.92 6.51 8.09
CA VAL A 288 14.96 6.30 7.07
C VAL A 288 15.34 4.83 7.00
#